data_AF-A0A919E3C0-F1
#
_entry.id   AF-A0A919E3C0-F1
#
_cell.length_a   1.000
_cell.length_b   1.000
_cell.length_c   1.000
_cell.angle_alpha   90.00
_cell.angle_beta   90.00
_cell.angle_gamma   90.00
#
_symmetry.space_group_name_H-M   'P 1'
#
loop_
_entity.id
_entity.type
_entity.pdbx_description
1 polymer ?
#
loop_
_entity_poly.entity_id
_entity_poly.type
_entity_poly.pdbx_seq_one_letter_code
_entity_poly.pdbx_strand_id
1 'polypeptide(L)'
;MRRRLEFIFYAVFIIGSILINAVSEGGGGERRPQLPSAPQKENTGLPPVALLPDTRGIVRSPSPLPEINVDVDSKKGTSVGTGFVVSDTGRIITARHVVDGCQRVFVRETKNRYFEAEDVQSYRGVDFATLRVPSLHTATLDLDTTVSMKGDVGYMMGYPQGKPADLSARVIGHSTMRSRGRYDTRERVTVWLETERLPEFSGTIGGLSGGPVLDGKGHVIGTAVASSMRRGRIYTTNPSVFTRSRVIEENDLSLRRTLFDITPQNYGETGIRLRKDLTIVQIVCLVD
;
A
#
# COMPACT_ATOMS: atom_id res chain seq x y z
N MET A 1 -2.31 -33.87 -54.01
CA MET A 1 -2.19 -32.62 -53.23
C MET A 1 -3.37 -32.53 -52.29
N ARG A 2 -3.11 -32.80 -51.00
CA ARG A 2 -4.08 -32.96 -49.91
C ARG A 2 -4.09 -31.66 -49.09
N ARG A 3 -5.26 -31.32 -48.53
CA ARG A 3 -5.52 -30.35 -47.43
C ARG A 3 -5.46 -28.86 -47.77
N ARG A 4 -6.59 -28.28 -48.20
CA ARG A 4 -7.09 -26.95 -47.78
C ARG A 4 -8.62 -26.95 -47.88
N LEU A 5 -9.30 -26.30 -46.93
CA LEU A 5 -10.76 -26.13 -46.74
C LEU A 5 -11.44 -27.11 -45.77
N GLU A 6 -11.16 -26.94 -44.48
CA GLU A 6 -11.95 -27.48 -43.35
C GLU A 6 -11.92 -26.42 -42.23
N PHE A 7 -12.59 -25.27 -42.39
CA PHE A 7 -12.83 -24.32 -41.28
C PHE A 7 -14.03 -23.38 -41.45
N ILE A 8 -14.93 -23.60 -42.43
CA ILE A 8 -16.09 -22.72 -42.68
C ILE A 8 -17.45 -23.36 -42.28
N PHE A 9 -17.48 -24.60 -41.77
CA PHE A 9 -18.73 -25.33 -41.52
C PHE A 9 -19.21 -25.41 -40.05
N TYR A 10 -18.61 -24.69 -39.11
CA TYR A 10 -19.01 -24.69 -37.69
C TYR A 10 -19.74 -23.41 -37.24
N ALA A 11 -20.61 -22.86 -38.08
CA ALA A 11 -21.39 -21.65 -37.77
C ALA A 11 -22.92 -21.81 -37.87
N VAL A 12 -23.46 -23.02 -38.00
CA VAL A 12 -24.92 -23.22 -38.23
C VAL A 12 -25.55 -24.29 -37.33
N PHE A 13 -25.05 -24.48 -36.11
CA PHE A 13 -25.58 -25.53 -35.21
C PHE A 13 -25.86 -25.08 -33.77
N ILE A 14 -26.40 -23.87 -33.54
CA ILE A 14 -27.12 -23.54 -32.28
C ILE A 14 -28.28 -22.56 -32.59
N ILE A 15 -29.15 -22.91 -33.53
CA ILE A 15 -30.50 -22.33 -33.64
C ILE A 15 -31.44 -23.48 -34.00
N GLY A 16 -32.26 -23.93 -33.04
CA GLY A 16 -33.31 -24.90 -33.32
C GLY A 16 -33.48 -25.95 -32.23
N SER A 17 -34.08 -25.57 -31.09
CA SER A 17 -34.79 -26.49 -30.20
C SER A 17 -35.69 -25.67 -29.27
N ILE A 18 -36.80 -25.21 -29.83
CA ILE A 18 -37.94 -24.63 -29.11
C ILE A 18 -39.17 -25.42 -29.57
N LEU A 19 -39.91 -25.99 -28.60
CA LEU A 19 -41.27 -26.57 -28.66
C LEU A 19 -41.33 -27.92 -29.44
N ILE A 20 -42.01 -28.99 -29.02
CA ILE A 20 -43.33 -29.18 -28.39
C ILE A 20 -43.33 -30.57 -27.71
N ASN A 21 -43.85 -30.69 -26.49
CA ASN A 21 -44.84 -31.73 -26.15
C ASN A 21 -45.46 -31.44 -24.78
N ALA A 22 -46.79 -31.33 -24.80
CA ALA A 22 -47.67 -31.07 -23.68
C ALA A 22 -48.74 -32.17 -23.62
N VAL A 23 -49.29 -32.35 -22.40
CA VAL A 23 -50.56 -33.02 -22.04
C VAL A 23 -50.47 -34.56 -21.93
N SER A 24 -50.89 -35.25 -20.87
CA SER A 24 -52.04 -35.03 -19.97
C SER A 24 -51.87 -35.62 -18.54
N GLU A 25 -52.47 -34.92 -17.56
CA GLU A 25 -53.22 -35.34 -16.34
C GLU A 25 -52.60 -36.35 -15.34
N GLY A 26 -52.69 -36.21 -14.01
CA GLY A 26 -53.40 -35.27 -13.13
C GLY A 26 -53.43 -35.86 -11.71
N GLY A 27 -53.47 -35.01 -10.65
CA GLY A 27 -53.88 -35.46 -9.31
C GLY A 27 -53.17 -34.83 -8.09
N GLY A 28 -53.73 -33.73 -7.58
CA GLY A 28 -54.03 -33.57 -6.13
C GLY A 28 -52.98 -33.01 -5.17
N GLY A 29 -53.23 -31.79 -4.65
CA GLY A 29 -52.80 -31.40 -3.29
C GLY A 29 -52.23 -29.99 -3.11
N GLU A 30 -53.04 -28.94 -3.24
CA GLU A 30 -52.66 -27.56 -2.92
C GLU A 30 -52.44 -27.34 -1.41
N ARG A 31 -51.18 -27.09 -1.01
CA ARG A 31 -50.87 -26.46 0.29
C ARG A 31 -50.69 -24.96 0.07
N ARG A 32 -51.63 -24.17 0.59
CA ARG A 32 -51.48 -22.70 0.67
C ARG A 32 -50.31 -22.33 1.60
N PRO A 33 -49.47 -21.34 1.24
CA PRO A 33 -48.55 -20.71 2.17
C PRO A 33 -49.33 -19.95 3.26
N GLN A 34 -49.01 -20.18 4.53
CA GLN A 34 -49.52 -19.36 5.65
C GLN A 34 -48.81 -18.00 5.66
N LEU A 35 -49.59 -16.92 5.71
CA LEU A 35 -49.10 -15.58 5.99
C LEU A 35 -48.55 -15.51 7.42
N PRO A 36 -47.40 -14.85 7.67
CA PRO A 36 -46.93 -14.59 9.03
C PRO A 36 -47.93 -13.71 9.80
N SER A 37 -48.21 -14.09 11.04
CA SER A 37 -49.04 -13.33 11.97
C SER A 37 -48.44 -11.95 12.26
N ALA A 38 -49.30 -10.93 12.39
CA ALA A 38 -48.92 -9.58 12.80
C ALA A 38 -48.19 -9.58 14.16
N PRO A 39 -47.17 -8.72 14.37
CA PRO A 39 -46.46 -8.62 15.63
C PRO A 39 -47.40 -8.14 16.75
N GLN A 40 -47.36 -8.83 17.89
CA GLN A 40 -48.06 -8.43 19.11
C GLN A 40 -47.46 -7.10 19.63
N LYS A 41 -48.32 -6.16 20.03
CA LYS A 41 -47.92 -4.95 20.75
C LYS A 41 -47.35 -5.35 22.11
N GLU A 42 -46.03 -5.31 22.23
CA GLU A 42 -45.33 -5.41 23.50
C GLU A 42 -45.35 -4.04 24.18
N ASN A 43 -45.76 -4.01 25.45
CA ASN A 43 -45.90 -2.82 26.27
C ASN A 43 -44.53 -2.16 26.49
N THR A 44 -44.28 -1.00 25.87
CA THR A 44 -43.14 -0.14 26.18
C THR A 44 -43.36 0.57 27.52
N GLY A 45 -42.98 -0.07 28.62
CA GLY A 45 -42.54 0.64 29.82
C GLY A 45 -41.08 1.07 29.62
N LEU A 46 -40.78 2.37 29.80
CA LEU A 46 -39.40 2.86 29.81
C LEU A 46 -38.60 2.13 30.91
N PRO A 47 -37.39 1.60 30.63
CA PRO A 47 -36.55 1.04 31.68
C PRO A 47 -36.14 2.17 32.65
N PRO A 48 -35.99 1.88 33.96
CA PRO A 48 -35.50 2.88 34.90
C PRO A 48 -34.11 3.34 34.48
N VAL A 49 -33.92 4.66 34.43
CA VAL A 49 -32.63 5.30 34.18
C VAL A 49 -31.68 4.86 35.30
N ALA A 50 -30.70 4.02 34.97
CA ALA A 50 -29.61 3.72 35.88
C ALA A 50 -28.79 5.00 36.07
N LEU A 51 -28.75 5.51 37.31
CA LEU A 51 -27.84 6.59 37.69
C LEU A 51 -26.40 6.12 37.45
N LEU A 52 -25.72 6.74 36.49
CA LEU A 52 -24.28 6.53 36.28
C LEU A 52 -23.53 7.00 37.53
N PRO A 53 -22.60 6.20 38.10
CA PRO A 53 -21.78 6.68 39.21
C PRO A 53 -20.88 7.83 38.73
N ASP A 54 -20.72 8.83 39.61
CA ASP A 54 -19.93 10.06 39.40
C ASP A 54 -18.50 9.74 38.96
N THR A 55 -18.18 9.92 37.67
CA THR A 55 -16.86 9.65 37.11
C THR A 55 -15.89 10.82 37.32
N ARG A 56 -15.85 11.41 38.51
CA ARG A 56 -14.76 12.31 38.89
C ARG A 56 -13.54 11.47 39.28
N GLY A 57 -12.64 11.26 38.32
CA GLY A 57 -11.28 10.79 38.61
C GLY A 57 -10.77 9.57 37.85
N ILE A 58 -11.51 9.01 36.90
CA ILE A 58 -10.94 7.94 36.05
C ILE A 58 -10.05 8.57 34.99
N VAL A 59 -8.76 8.68 35.29
CA VAL A 59 -7.72 8.83 34.26
C VAL A 59 -7.79 7.57 33.40
N ARG A 60 -8.52 7.64 32.28
CA ARG A 60 -8.50 6.58 31.27
C ARG A 60 -7.06 6.45 30.79
N SER A 61 -6.38 5.38 31.19
CA SER A 61 -5.14 4.97 30.53
C SER A 61 -5.41 4.95 29.01
N PRO A 62 -4.55 5.56 28.18
CA PRO A 62 -4.79 5.60 26.75
C PRO A 62 -4.95 4.17 26.23
N SER A 63 -6.09 3.89 25.60
CA SER A 63 -6.36 2.59 25.00
C SER A 63 -5.20 2.22 24.05
N PRO A 64 -4.70 0.97 24.10
CA PRO A 64 -3.65 0.55 23.18
C PRO A 64 -4.10 0.72 21.73
N LEU A 65 -3.17 1.15 20.87
CA LEU A 65 -3.45 1.27 19.43
C LEU A 65 -3.94 -0.08 18.89
N PRO A 66 -4.85 -0.09 17.88
CA PRO A 66 -5.26 -1.33 17.25
C PRO A 66 -4.03 -2.07 16.69
N GLU A 67 -3.98 -3.40 16.86
CA GLU A 67 -2.91 -4.25 16.30
C GLU A 67 -3.33 -4.79 14.93
N ILE A 68 -2.48 -4.63 13.91
CA ILE A 68 -2.62 -5.30 12.62
C ILE A 68 -1.54 -6.38 12.50
N ASN A 69 -1.88 -7.54 11.94
CA ASN A 69 -0.93 -8.60 11.68
C ASN A 69 -0.60 -8.62 10.18
N VAL A 70 0.68 -8.68 9.85
CA VAL A 70 1.19 -8.80 8.48
C VAL A 70 2.12 -10.00 8.44
N ASP A 71 1.82 -10.97 7.58
CA ASP A 71 2.71 -12.11 7.36
C ASP A 71 3.75 -11.74 6.28
N VAL A 72 5.03 -11.90 6.63
CA VAL A 72 6.18 -11.60 5.78
C VAL A 72 6.80 -12.92 5.35
N ASP A 73 6.43 -13.35 4.14
CA ASP A 73 6.94 -14.57 3.53
C ASP A 73 8.39 -14.43 3.04
N SER A 74 9.13 -15.54 3.10
CA SER A 74 10.44 -15.65 2.47
C SER A 74 10.30 -15.76 0.96
N LYS A 75 10.69 -14.71 0.23
CA LYS A 75 10.68 -14.74 -1.25
C LYS A 75 11.72 -15.74 -1.77
N LYS A 76 11.29 -16.62 -2.66
CA LYS A 76 12.14 -17.43 -3.54
C LYS A 76 12.16 -16.74 -4.90
N GLY A 77 13.20 -15.95 -5.18
CA GLY A 77 13.39 -15.26 -6.45
C GLY A 77 13.50 -13.73 -6.35
N THR A 78 13.84 -13.11 -7.48
CA THR A 78 14.03 -11.66 -7.63
C THR A 78 12.82 -10.88 -7.16
N SER A 79 13.06 -9.87 -6.32
CA SER A 79 12.03 -8.99 -5.76
C SER A 79 12.20 -7.56 -6.28
N VAL A 80 11.08 -6.85 -6.44
CA VAL A 80 11.06 -5.44 -6.85
C VAL A 80 10.40 -4.60 -5.77
N GLY A 81 10.97 -3.42 -5.51
CA GLY A 81 10.44 -2.40 -4.60
C GLY A 81 10.73 -1.00 -5.12
N THR A 82 10.46 -0.01 -4.27
CA THR A 82 10.73 1.40 -4.52
C THR A 82 11.75 1.90 -3.48
N GLY A 83 12.57 2.87 -3.85
CA GLY A 83 13.38 3.64 -2.91
C GLY A 83 13.45 5.11 -3.34
N PHE A 84 14.00 5.95 -2.46
CA PHE A 84 14.13 7.38 -2.74
C PHE A 84 15.41 7.97 -2.13
N VAL A 85 15.99 8.94 -2.82
CA VAL A 85 17.28 9.56 -2.48
C VAL A 85 17.09 10.67 -1.46
N VAL A 86 17.93 10.66 -0.42
CA VAL A 86 17.84 11.57 0.74
C VAL A 86 19.14 12.31 1.06
N SER A 87 20.21 12.04 0.32
CA SER A 87 21.51 12.70 0.47
C SER A 87 22.23 12.82 -0.88
N ASP A 88 23.09 13.82 -0.99
CA ASP A 88 23.94 14.09 -2.16
C ASP A 88 24.98 12.98 -2.40
N THR A 89 25.33 12.22 -1.36
CA THR A 89 26.20 11.06 -1.44
C THR A 89 25.51 9.82 -2.05
N GLY A 90 24.29 9.97 -2.57
CA GLY A 90 23.50 8.89 -3.13
C GLY A 90 22.87 7.95 -2.08
N ARG A 91 22.64 8.45 -0.86
CA ARG A 91 21.93 7.68 0.18
C ARG A 91 20.46 7.51 -0.22
N ILE A 92 19.96 6.28 -0.15
CA ILE A 92 18.60 5.89 -0.50
C ILE A 92 17.93 5.21 0.69
N ILE A 93 16.65 5.53 0.91
CA ILE A 93 15.76 4.84 1.84
C ILE A 93 14.87 3.86 1.07
N THR A 94 14.61 2.68 1.65
CA THR A 94 13.62 1.71 1.17
C THR A 94 13.04 0.92 2.35
N ALA A 95 12.14 -0.04 2.07
CA ALA A 95 11.62 -0.95 3.08
C ALA A 95 12.61 -2.11 3.30
N ARG A 96 12.74 -2.55 4.55
CA ARG A 96 13.68 -3.63 4.91
C ARG A 96 13.35 -4.92 4.17
N HIS A 97 12.07 -5.31 4.12
CA HIS A 97 11.66 -6.53 3.42
C HIS A 97 11.95 -6.53 1.90
N VAL A 98 12.24 -5.37 1.30
CA VAL A 98 12.65 -5.27 -0.11
C VAL A 98 14.08 -5.76 -0.31
N VAL A 99 14.97 -5.51 0.66
CA VAL A 99 16.41 -5.81 0.59
C VAL A 99 16.83 -7.04 1.40
N ASP A 100 15.89 -7.66 2.10
CA ASP A 100 16.17 -8.79 2.97
C ASP A 100 16.44 -10.10 2.22
N GLY A 101 17.59 -10.70 2.51
CA GLY A 101 18.02 -11.96 1.90
C GLY A 101 18.51 -11.80 0.47
N CYS A 102 18.67 -10.56 -0.01
CA CYS A 102 19.28 -10.29 -1.30
C CYS A 102 20.78 -10.55 -1.21
N GLN A 103 21.33 -11.21 -2.23
CA GLN A 103 22.78 -11.30 -2.38
C GLN A 103 23.34 -9.99 -2.95
N ARG A 104 22.60 -9.39 -3.88
CA ARG A 104 22.92 -8.11 -4.52
C ARG A 104 21.67 -7.27 -4.66
N VAL A 105 21.80 -5.97 -4.47
CA VAL A 105 20.72 -5.00 -4.59
C VAL A 105 21.07 -4.03 -5.70
N PHE A 106 20.14 -3.81 -6.63
CA PHE A 106 20.31 -2.88 -7.73
C PHE A 106 19.27 -1.79 -7.71
N VAL A 107 19.67 -0.61 -8.17
CA VAL A 107 18.82 0.53 -8.48
C VAL A 107 18.67 0.61 -9.99
N ARG A 108 17.44 0.52 -10.50
CA ARG A 108 17.16 0.61 -11.93
C ARG A 108 16.91 2.05 -12.37
N GLU A 109 17.63 2.47 -13.39
CA GLU A 109 17.41 3.72 -14.11
C GLU A 109 16.41 3.57 -15.27
N THR A 110 15.78 4.69 -15.65
CA THR A 110 14.86 4.86 -16.77
C THR A 110 15.37 4.31 -18.13
N LYS A 111 16.69 4.17 -18.34
CA LYS A 111 17.30 3.69 -19.60
C LYS A 111 17.83 2.24 -19.53
N ASN A 112 17.27 1.38 -18.68
CA ASN A 112 17.73 -0.01 -18.46
C ASN A 112 19.19 -0.13 -17.96
N ARG A 113 19.73 0.93 -17.38
CA ARG A 113 20.98 0.83 -16.60
C ARG A 113 20.63 0.44 -15.17
N TYR A 114 21.51 -0.34 -14.56
CA TYR A 114 21.40 -0.77 -13.17
C TYR A 114 22.65 -0.31 -12.43
N PHE A 115 22.45 0.31 -11.28
CA PHE A 115 23.53 0.62 -10.35
C PHE A 115 23.48 -0.38 -9.22
N GLU A 116 24.58 -1.07 -8.96
CA GLU A 116 24.68 -1.89 -7.77
C GLU A 116 24.77 -1.00 -6.53
N ALA A 117 23.99 -1.33 -5.51
CA ALA A 117 23.97 -0.62 -4.25
C ALA A 117 25.03 -1.17 -3.30
N GLU A 118 25.68 -0.28 -2.59
CA GLU A 118 26.57 -0.57 -1.47
C GLU A 118 25.96 -0.13 -0.14
N ASP A 119 26.64 -0.39 0.97
CA ASP A 119 26.24 0.01 2.33
C ASP A 119 24.77 -0.30 2.66
N VAL A 120 24.30 -1.48 2.25
CA VAL A 120 22.94 -1.93 2.52
C VAL A 120 22.80 -2.23 4.01
N GLN A 121 22.01 -1.42 4.70
CA GLN A 121 21.78 -1.52 6.14
C GLN A 121 20.29 -1.63 6.44
N SER A 122 19.92 -2.66 7.21
CA SER A 122 18.55 -2.88 7.68
C SER A 122 18.44 -2.57 9.16
N TYR A 123 17.35 -1.90 9.55
CA TYR A 123 17.13 -1.48 10.94
C TYR A 123 16.22 -2.48 11.65
N ARG A 124 16.65 -2.99 12.81
CA ARG A 124 15.87 -3.98 13.56
C ARG A 124 14.64 -3.34 14.21
N GLY A 125 13.55 -4.10 14.28
CA GLY A 125 12.30 -3.67 14.93
C GLY A 125 11.39 -2.78 14.09
N VAL A 126 11.83 -2.35 12.91
CA VAL A 126 11.05 -1.55 11.95
C VAL A 126 11.29 -2.07 10.53
N ASP A 127 10.32 -1.89 9.64
CA ASP A 127 10.47 -2.28 8.23
C ASP A 127 11.15 -1.18 7.40
N PHE A 128 12.41 -0.89 7.75
CA PHE A 128 13.17 0.24 7.21
C PHE A 128 14.62 -0.16 6.90
N ALA A 129 15.11 0.25 5.73
CA ALA A 129 16.48 0.03 5.31
C ALA A 129 17.04 1.23 4.53
N THR A 130 18.35 1.34 4.55
CA THR A 130 19.11 2.31 3.76
C THR A 130 20.12 1.59 2.87
N LEU A 131 20.46 2.21 1.76
CA LEU A 131 21.52 1.77 0.84
C LEU A 131 22.20 2.98 0.23
N ARG A 132 23.34 2.81 -0.44
CA ARG A 132 24.06 3.89 -1.10
C ARG A 132 24.38 3.56 -2.55
N VAL A 133 24.25 4.54 -3.42
CA VAL A 133 24.73 4.48 -4.82
C VAL A 133 25.56 5.73 -5.08
N PRO A 134 26.90 5.69 -4.92
CA PRO A 134 27.74 6.89 -4.96
C PRO A 134 27.72 7.61 -6.31
N SER A 135 27.46 6.88 -7.39
CA SER A 135 27.35 7.46 -8.73
C SER A 135 26.07 8.26 -8.95
N LEU A 136 25.09 8.16 -8.04
CA LEU A 136 23.79 8.80 -8.16
C LEU A 136 23.81 10.22 -7.59
N HIS A 137 24.12 11.18 -8.45
CA HIS A 137 24.08 12.61 -8.13
C HIS A 137 22.75 13.18 -8.61
N THR A 138 21.78 13.27 -7.70
CA THR A 138 20.43 13.77 -8.00
C THR A 138 19.89 14.62 -6.87
N ALA A 139 18.80 15.33 -7.16
CA ALA A 139 18.05 16.07 -6.16
C ALA A 139 17.54 15.13 -5.06
N THR A 140 17.62 15.58 -3.81
CA THR A 140 17.24 14.81 -2.62
C THR A 140 15.83 15.18 -2.17
N LEU A 141 15.19 14.26 -1.44
CA LEU A 141 13.96 14.53 -0.72
C LEU A 141 14.25 14.87 0.73
N ASP A 142 13.52 15.87 1.22
CA ASP A 142 13.56 16.28 2.61
C ASP A 142 12.74 15.34 3.48
N LEU A 143 13.27 15.04 4.67
CA LEU A 143 12.60 14.21 5.65
C LEU A 143 11.94 15.09 6.70
N ASP A 144 10.65 14.88 6.93
CA ASP A 144 9.94 15.48 8.06
C ASP A 144 9.61 14.40 9.09
N THR A 145 9.83 14.71 10.36
CA THR A 145 9.58 13.82 11.50
C THR A 145 8.22 14.04 12.14
N THR A 146 7.47 15.02 11.65
CA THR A 146 6.13 15.36 12.10
C THR A 146 5.18 14.20 11.81
N VAL A 147 4.49 13.73 12.86
CA VAL A 147 3.51 12.66 12.74
C VAL A 147 2.24 13.22 12.10
N SER A 148 1.85 12.65 10.96
CA SER A 148 0.62 13.03 10.25
C SER A 148 -0.62 12.78 11.10
N MET A 149 -1.57 13.70 11.06
CA MET A 149 -2.84 13.64 11.78
C MET A 149 -3.95 13.06 10.90
N LYS A 150 -5.03 12.60 11.54
CA LYS A 150 -6.21 12.09 10.82
C LYS A 150 -6.77 13.18 9.89
N GLY A 151 -6.95 12.83 8.62
CA GLY A 151 -7.44 13.72 7.57
C GLY A 151 -6.34 14.27 6.65
N ASP A 152 -5.08 14.26 7.10
CA ASP A 152 -3.94 14.68 6.30
C ASP A 152 -3.86 13.87 5.00
N VAL A 153 -3.47 14.55 3.92
CA VAL A 153 -3.29 13.96 2.60
C VAL A 153 -1.82 13.60 2.40
N GLY A 154 -1.58 12.41 1.87
CA GLY A 154 -0.26 11.97 1.46
C GLY A 154 -0.26 11.49 0.01
N TYR A 155 0.86 11.73 -0.68
CA TYR A 155 1.09 11.30 -2.05
C TYR A 155 2.21 10.26 -2.08
N MET A 156 1.90 9.04 -2.47
CA MET A 156 2.83 7.94 -2.53
C MET A 156 3.28 7.72 -3.97
N MET A 157 4.58 7.62 -4.19
CA MET A 157 5.14 7.59 -5.54
C MET A 157 6.11 6.42 -5.66
N GLY A 158 6.02 5.64 -6.73
CA GLY A 158 6.90 4.49 -6.86
C GLY A 158 6.62 3.59 -8.04
N TYR A 159 6.80 2.29 -7.82
CA TYR A 159 6.72 1.26 -8.85
C TYR A 159 5.78 0.09 -8.48
N PRO A 160 4.49 0.34 -8.19
CA PRO A 160 3.55 -0.75 -7.98
C PRO A 160 3.50 -1.65 -9.21
N GLN A 161 3.47 -2.97 -8.98
CA GLN A 161 3.57 -4.02 -10.00
C GLN A 161 4.82 -3.90 -10.89
N GLY A 162 5.86 -3.24 -10.38
CA GLY A 162 7.09 -2.97 -11.12
C GLY A 162 6.98 -1.87 -12.19
N LYS A 163 5.87 -1.12 -12.23
CA LYS A 163 5.61 -0.06 -13.20
C LYS A 163 5.46 1.30 -12.51
N PRO A 164 5.94 2.40 -13.14
CA PRO A 164 5.77 3.74 -12.59
C PRO A 164 4.29 4.06 -12.30
N ALA A 165 3.98 4.40 -11.05
CA ALA A 165 2.66 4.90 -10.67
C ALA A 165 2.71 5.68 -9.34
N ASP A 166 1.66 6.45 -9.10
CA ASP A 166 1.46 7.33 -7.97
C ASP A 166 0.08 7.09 -7.35
N LEU A 167 -0.05 7.36 -6.06
CA LEU A 167 -1.27 7.15 -5.29
C LEU A 167 -1.50 8.33 -4.37
N SER A 168 -2.75 8.77 -4.22
CA SER A 168 -3.14 9.66 -3.14
C SER A 168 -3.85 8.88 -2.04
N ALA A 169 -3.66 9.29 -0.80
CA ALA A 169 -4.32 8.68 0.35
C ALA A 169 -4.56 9.69 1.47
N ARG A 170 -5.44 9.34 2.41
CA ARG A 170 -5.72 10.13 3.61
C ARG A 170 -5.45 9.36 4.88
N VAL A 171 -4.87 10.00 5.89
CA VAL A 171 -4.66 9.38 7.19
C VAL A 171 -6.02 9.11 7.85
N ILE A 172 -6.24 7.87 8.26
CA ILE A 172 -7.42 7.47 9.03
C ILE A 172 -7.09 7.17 10.50
N GLY A 173 -5.81 7.06 10.84
CA GLY A 173 -5.31 6.93 12.20
C GLY A 173 -3.93 6.28 12.25
N HIS A 174 -3.59 5.75 13.43
CA HIS A 174 -2.35 5.02 13.66
C HIS A 174 -2.65 3.64 14.24
N SER A 175 -1.72 2.73 14.05
CA SER A 175 -1.85 1.35 14.50
C SER A 175 -0.49 0.82 14.93
N THR A 176 -0.51 -0.29 15.65
CA THR A 176 0.66 -1.11 15.87
C THR A 176 0.67 -2.23 14.84
N MET A 177 1.66 -2.25 13.96
CA MET A 177 1.87 -3.33 13.02
C MET A 177 2.72 -4.40 13.67
N ARG A 178 2.20 -5.62 13.69
CA ARG A 178 2.93 -6.82 14.04
C ARG A 178 3.24 -7.60 12.78
N SER A 179 4.52 -7.62 12.41
CA SER A 179 4.99 -8.45 11.31
C SER A 179 5.36 -9.82 11.87
N ARG A 180 4.88 -10.89 11.23
CA ARG A 180 5.19 -12.30 11.55
C ARG A 180 5.84 -12.99 10.36
N GLY A 181 6.44 -14.16 10.59
CA GLY A 181 7.12 -14.93 9.54
C GLY A 181 8.63 -14.75 9.65
N ARG A 182 9.25 -14.13 8.62
CA ARG A 182 10.71 -13.92 8.59
C ARG A 182 11.23 -13.10 9.79
N TYR A 183 10.40 -12.20 10.32
CA TYR A 183 10.67 -11.45 11.55
C TYR A 183 9.45 -11.48 12.47
N ASP A 184 9.68 -11.30 13.78
CA ASP A 184 8.65 -10.92 14.74
C ASP A 184 8.96 -9.49 15.20
N THR A 185 8.30 -8.51 14.58
CA THR A 185 8.47 -7.10 14.92
C THR A 185 7.14 -6.48 15.28
N ARG A 186 7.18 -5.48 16.16
CA ARG A 186 6.04 -4.68 16.56
C ARG A 186 6.41 -3.21 16.42
N GLU A 187 5.84 -2.52 15.43
CA GLU A 187 6.16 -1.12 15.13
C GLU A 187 4.92 -0.25 15.04
N ARG A 188 5.08 1.05 15.33
CA ARG A 188 4.01 2.03 15.11
C ARG A 188 3.97 2.42 13.64
N VAL A 189 2.79 2.37 13.06
CA VAL A 189 2.55 2.74 11.66
C VAL A 189 1.47 3.81 11.54
N THR A 190 1.56 4.60 10.48
CA THR A 190 0.45 5.46 10.04
C THR A 190 -0.43 4.65 9.10
N VAL A 191 -1.75 4.76 9.29
CA VAL A 191 -2.75 4.06 8.50
C VAL A 191 -3.42 5.04 7.54
N TRP A 192 -3.33 4.72 6.26
CA TRP A 192 -3.86 5.53 5.17
C TRP A 192 -5.03 4.81 4.52
N LEU A 193 -6.04 5.57 4.10
CA LEU A 193 -7.08 5.13 3.18
C LEU A 193 -6.71 5.64 1.78
N GLU A 194 -6.47 4.72 0.86
CA GLU A 194 -6.23 5.01 -0.55
C GLU A 194 -7.43 5.75 -1.14
N THR A 195 -7.17 6.84 -1.88
CA THR A 195 -8.21 7.66 -2.51
C THR A 195 -8.13 7.63 -4.03
N GLU A 196 -6.94 7.55 -4.61
CA GLU A 196 -6.76 7.57 -6.07
C GLU A 196 -5.45 6.88 -6.49
N ARG A 197 -5.40 6.44 -7.75
CA ARG A 197 -4.20 5.88 -8.41
C ARG A 197 -3.99 6.58 -9.75
N LEU A 198 -2.74 6.95 -10.05
CA LEU A 198 -2.33 7.52 -11.34
C LEU A 198 -1.10 6.81 -11.91
N PRO A 199 -1.15 6.30 -13.15
CA PRO A 199 -2.35 6.06 -13.93
C PRO A 199 -3.31 5.10 -13.21
N GLU A 200 -4.54 4.97 -13.69
CA GLU A 200 -5.46 3.97 -13.13
C GLU A 200 -4.93 2.55 -13.35
N PHE A 201 -4.89 1.75 -12.28
CA PHE A 201 -4.58 0.33 -12.34
C PHE A 201 -5.29 -0.46 -11.23
N SER A 202 -5.63 -1.71 -11.54
CA SER A 202 -6.28 -2.62 -10.59
C SER A 202 -5.29 -3.61 -9.96
N GLY A 203 -5.71 -4.25 -8.88
CA GLY A 203 -4.91 -5.26 -8.19
C GLY A 203 -3.91 -4.68 -7.18
N THR A 204 -2.82 -5.42 -6.97
CA THR A 204 -1.84 -5.16 -5.91
C THR A 204 -1.03 -3.90 -6.14
N ILE A 205 -0.70 -3.23 -5.04
CA ILE A 205 0.26 -2.13 -5.00
C ILE A 205 1.66 -2.61 -4.57
N GLY A 206 1.86 -3.94 -4.53
CA GLY A 206 3.18 -4.53 -4.29
C GLY A 206 4.21 -3.97 -5.26
N GLY A 207 5.39 -3.60 -4.76
CA GLY A 207 6.38 -2.81 -5.50
C GLY A 207 6.40 -1.33 -5.08
N LEU A 208 5.30 -0.79 -4.53
CA LEU A 208 5.32 0.50 -3.84
C LEU A 208 6.09 0.45 -2.51
N SER A 209 6.26 -0.74 -1.93
CA SER A 209 7.06 -0.95 -0.72
C SER A 209 8.43 -0.28 -0.82
N GLY A 210 8.76 0.53 0.18
CA GLY A 210 9.94 1.38 0.25
C GLY A 210 9.80 2.75 -0.39
N GLY A 211 8.69 3.03 -1.07
CA GLY A 211 8.40 4.33 -1.67
C GLY A 211 8.09 5.41 -0.62
N PRO A 212 8.39 6.68 -0.94
CA PRO A 212 8.10 7.79 -0.04
C PRO A 212 6.60 8.09 0.00
N VAL A 213 6.14 8.64 1.12
CA VAL A 213 4.88 9.35 1.23
C VAL A 213 5.18 10.82 1.42
N LEU A 214 4.79 11.65 0.46
CA LEU A 214 5.02 13.08 0.46
C LEU A 214 3.82 13.84 1.02
N ASP A 215 4.08 14.86 1.84
CA ASP A 215 3.08 15.84 2.25
C ASP A 215 2.80 16.86 1.12
N GLY A 216 1.89 17.80 1.37
CA GLY A 216 1.57 18.87 0.43
C GLY A 216 2.72 19.84 0.13
N LYS A 217 3.82 19.78 0.87
CA LYS A 217 5.03 20.60 0.66
C LYS A 217 6.17 19.78 0.04
N GLY A 218 5.95 18.50 -0.23
CA GLY A 218 6.95 17.59 -0.77
C GLY A 218 7.93 17.00 0.24
N HIS A 219 7.70 17.15 1.55
CA HIS A 219 8.51 16.45 2.55
C HIS A 219 8.06 15.00 2.68
N VAL A 220 9.02 14.10 2.88
CA VAL A 220 8.76 12.69 3.17
C VAL A 220 8.31 12.57 4.63
N ILE A 221 7.07 12.12 4.80
CA ILE A 221 6.39 11.88 6.08
C ILE A 221 6.14 10.40 6.34
N GLY A 222 6.89 9.52 5.67
CA GLY A 222 6.86 8.08 5.89
C GLY A 222 7.31 7.28 4.69
N THR A 223 7.45 5.98 4.90
CA THR A 223 7.85 5.01 3.87
C THR A 223 6.79 3.91 3.80
N ALA A 224 6.29 3.59 2.60
CA ALA A 224 5.29 2.55 2.41
C ALA A 224 5.87 1.16 2.73
N VAL A 225 5.20 0.38 3.58
CA VAL A 225 5.73 -0.91 4.05
C VAL A 225 4.75 -2.06 3.88
N ALA A 226 3.44 -1.80 3.97
CA ALA A 226 2.44 -2.83 3.79
C ALA A 226 1.14 -2.24 3.24
N SER A 227 0.25 -3.11 2.77
CA SER A 227 -1.10 -2.71 2.36
C SER A 227 -2.13 -3.80 2.64
N SER A 228 -3.38 -3.40 2.78
CA SER A 228 -4.55 -4.28 2.85
C SER A 228 -5.51 -3.87 1.74
N MET A 229 -5.32 -4.47 0.55
CA MET A 229 -6.13 -4.18 -0.64
C MET A 229 -7.63 -4.28 -0.38
N ARG A 230 -8.07 -5.35 0.30
CA ARG A 230 -9.49 -5.58 0.62
C ARG A 230 -10.12 -4.42 1.41
N ARG A 231 -9.31 -3.66 2.14
CA ARG A 231 -9.76 -2.53 2.97
C ARG A 231 -9.36 -1.17 2.38
N GLY A 232 -8.71 -1.13 1.22
CA GLY A 232 -8.14 0.09 0.64
C GLY A 232 -7.12 0.77 1.56
N ARG A 233 -6.41 0.01 2.41
CA ARG A 233 -5.50 0.57 3.41
C ARG A 233 -4.05 0.43 2.99
N ILE A 234 -3.28 1.47 3.26
CA ILE A 234 -1.82 1.47 3.12
C ILE A 234 -1.22 1.77 4.49
N TYR A 235 -0.10 1.14 4.81
CA TYR A 235 0.61 1.31 6.07
C TYR A 235 2.01 1.82 5.79
N THR A 236 2.42 2.84 6.53
CA THR A 236 3.74 3.44 6.41
C THR A 236 4.46 3.45 7.74
N THR A 237 5.78 3.49 7.69
CA THR A 237 6.61 3.76 8.86
C THR A 237 6.17 5.04 9.58
N ASN A 238 6.33 5.07 10.90
CA ASN A 238 6.23 6.32 11.65
C ASN A 238 7.48 7.20 11.37
N PRO A 239 7.33 8.50 11.10
CA PRO A 239 8.44 9.40 10.76
C PRO A 239 9.60 9.46 11.77
N SER A 240 9.35 9.13 13.04
CA SER A 240 10.43 8.99 14.05
C SER A 240 11.49 7.96 13.68
N VAL A 241 11.23 7.07 12.70
CA VAL A 241 12.24 6.16 12.17
C VAL A 241 13.43 6.90 11.58
N PHE A 242 13.21 8.07 10.97
CA PHE A 242 14.27 8.85 10.31
C PHE A 242 15.29 9.40 11.33
N THR A 243 14.82 9.84 12.50
CA THR A 243 15.72 10.26 13.59
C THR A 243 16.41 9.04 14.23
N ARG A 244 15.67 7.96 14.49
CA ARG A 244 16.21 6.76 15.13
C ARG A 244 17.26 6.05 14.28
N SER A 245 17.16 6.15 12.95
CA SER A 245 18.16 5.62 12.02
C SER A 245 19.32 6.58 11.77
N ARG A 246 19.27 7.82 12.29
CA ARG A 246 20.24 8.90 12.03
C ARG A 246 20.37 9.33 10.56
N VAL A 247 19.48 8.88 9.69
CA VAL A 247 19.53 9.24 8.26
C VAL A 247 19.29 10.74 8.02
N ILE A 248 18.65 11.43 8.96
CA ILE A 248 18.48 12.89 8.93
C ILE A 248 19.81 13.63 9.06
N GLU A 249 20.79 13.07 9.77
CA GLU A 249 22.10 13.71 9.97
C GLU A 249 22.94 13.74 8.68
N GLU A 250 22.61 12.86 7.72
CA GLU A 250 23.24 12.79 6.39
C GLU A 250 22.48 13.59 5.32
N ASN A 251 21.35 14.21 5.66
CA ASN A 251 20.53 14.99 4.74
C ASN A 251 21.17 16.38 4.53
N ASP A 252 22.01 16.51 3.51
CA ASP A 252 22.62 17.79 3.16
C ASP A 252 21.55 18.80 2.68
N LEU A 253 21.56 19.98 3.31
CA LEU A 253 20.68 21.10 3.01
C LEU A 253 20.94 21.71 1.62
N SER A 254 22.13 21.49 1.04
CA SER A 254 22.60 22.18 -0.16
C SER A 254 21.94 21.69 -1.47
N LEU A 255 21.56 20.42 -1.54
CA LEU A 255 20.91 19.80 -2.71
C LEU A 255 19.41 19.57 -2.52
N ARG A 256 18.82 20.20 -1.49
CA ARG A 256 17.39 20.13 -1.23
C ARG A 256 16.62 20.58 -2.44
N ARG A 257 15.75 19.70 -2.93
CA ARG A 257 14.76 20.13 -3.89
C ARG A 257 13.70 20.90 -3.13
N THR A 258 13.57 22.19 -3.42
CA THR A 258 12.33 22.91 -3.11
C THR A 258 11.25 22.30 -4.00
N LEU A 259 10.58 21.27 -3.49
CA LEU A 259 9.38 20.78 -4.12
C LEU A 259 8.31 21.85 -3.94
N PHE A 260 7.72 22.25 -5.06
CA PHE A 260 6.53 23.09 -5.05
C PHE A 260 5.37 22.35 -4.38
N ASP A 261 4.35 23.09 -3.98
CA ASP A 261 3.15 22.51 -3.36
C ASP A 261 2.62 21.33 -4.19
N ILE A 262 2.55 20.16 -3.56
CA ILE A 262 1.99 18.96 -4.15
C ILE A 262 0.48 18.94 -3.87
N THR A 263 -0.29 18.91 -4.93
CA THR A 263 -1.76 18.96 -4.91
C THR A 263 -2.35 17.71 -5.58
N PRO A 264 -3.64 17.42 -5.36
CA PRO A 264 -4.32 16.34 -6.07
C PRO A 264 -4.28 16.51 -7.59
N GLN A 265 -4.07 17.74 -8.10
CA GLN A 265 -4.01 18.02 -9.53
C GLN A 265 -2.63 17.78 -10.14
N ASN A 266 -1.54 17.88 -9.36
CA ASN A 266 -0.17 17.85 -9.91
C ASN A 266 0.70 16.67 -9.42
N TYR A 267 0.25 15.89 -8.44
CA TYR A 267 1.12 14.87 -7.83
C TYR A 267 1.60 13.80 -8.81
N GLY A 268 0.81 13.44 -9.83
CA GLY A 268 1.23 12.51 -10.87
C GLY A 268 2.38 13.06 -11.73
N GLU A 269 2.32 14.33 -12.13
CA GLU A 269 3.41 14.99 -12.85
C GLU A 269 4.67 15.10 -11.99
N THR A 270 4.51 15.40 -10.70
CA THR A 270 5.59 15.41 -9.72
C THR A 270 6.25 14.03 -9.60
N GLY A 271 5.47 12.96 -9.50
CA GLY A 271 5.99 11.58 -9.46
C GLY A 271 6.75 11.20 -10.72
N ILE A 272 6.24 11.56 -11.91
CA ILE A 272 6.95 11.37 -13.19
C ILE A 272 8.30 12.08 -13.18
N ARG A 273 8.35 13.34 -12.73
CA ARG A 273 9.59 14.12 -12.65
C ARG A 273 10.58 13.50 -11.68
N LEU A 274 10.15 13.14 -10.47
CA LEU A 274 11.01 12.55 -9.45
C LEU A 274 11.61 11.21 -9.89
N ARG A 275 10.87 10.38 -10.64
CA ARG A 275 11.41 9.16 -11.24
C ARG A 275 12.36 9.43 -12.40
N LYS A 276 12.04 10.41 -13.25
CA LYS A 276 12.90 10.80 -14.38
C LYS A 276 14.26 11.29 -13.89
N ASP A 277 14.27 12.04 -12.80
CA ASP A 277 15.48 12.60 -12.19
C ASP A 277 16.21 11.59 -11.30
N LEU A 278 15.66 10.38 -11.11
CA LEU A 278 16.19 9.34 -10.22
C LEU A 278 16.19 9.69 -8.73
N THR A 279 15.41 10.69 -8.33
CA THR A 279 15.12 10.96 -6.91
C THR A 279 14.25 9.85 -6.31
N ILE A 280 13.34 9.27 -7.11
CA ILE A 280 12.59 8.05 -6.77
C ILE A 280 13.00 6.96 -7.76
N VAL A 281 13.35 5.79 -7.24
CA VAL A 281 13.98 4.71 -8.02
C VAL A 281 13.35 3.35 -7.75
N GLN A 282 13.47 2.46 -8.74
CA GLN A 282 13.06 1.06 -8.59
C GLN A 282 14.21 0.25 -8.01
N ILE A 283 13.96 -0.45 -6.91
CA ILE A 283 14.91 -1.36 -6.27
C ILE A 283 14.67 -2.77 -6.80
N VAL A 284 15.74 -3.47 -7.17
CA VAL A 284 15.73 -4.86 -7.61
C VAL A 284 16.65 -5.66 -6.71
N CYS A 285 16.07 -6.61 -5.98
CA CYS A 285 16.76 -7.54 -5.11
C CYS A 285 17.00 -8.84 -5.88
N LEU A 286 18.26 -9.23 -6.06
CA LEU A 286 18.62 -10.53 -6.62
C LEU A 286 18.85 -11.54 -5.50
N VAL A 287 18.19 -12.67 -5.62
CA VAL A 287 18.31 -13.85 -4.76
C VAL A 287 18.63 -15.01 -5.71
N ASP A 288 19.90 -15.38 -5.81
CA ASP A 288 20.31 -16.58 -6.58
C ASP A 288 19.97 -17.86 -5.80
#